data_AF-A0AA39VWD4-F1
#
_entry.id   AF-A0AA39VWD4-F1
#
_cell.length_a   1.000
_cell.length_b   1.000
_cell.length_c   1.000
_cell.angle_alpha   90.00
_cell.angle_beta   90.00
_cell.angle_gamma   90.00
#
_symmetry.space_group_name_H-M   'P 1'
#
loop_
_entity.id
_entity.type
_entity.pdbx_description
1 polymer ?
#
loop_
_entity_poly.entity_id
_entity_poly.type
_entity_poly.pdbx_seq_one_letter_code
_entity_poly.pdbx_strand_id
1 'polypeptide(L)'
;MCSTWKKLTSKHYSALLRVYGNNKMVAKGKDLVKRMADSGIRIGPLTWDLLVRLHVEAGEVEKAESILQKAAQQSQMKPMFTSYFVIMEQYAKQGDIHNSEKMFHKMR
;
A
#
# COMPACT_ATOMS: atom_id res chain seq x y z
N MET A 1 4.26 3.96 -38.66
CA MET A 1 4.40 2.73 -37.85
C MET A 1 4.01 3.05 -36.42
N CYS A 2 2.80 2.70 -36.01
CA CYS A 2 2.34 2.94 -34.64
C CYS A 2 2.96 1.86 -33.77
N SER A 3 3.93 2.22 -32.93
CA SER A 3 4.48 1.30 -31.94
C SER A 3 3.32 0.81 -31.08
N THR A 4 3.08 -0.50 -31.07
CA THR A 4 2.14 -1.14 -30.17
C THR A 4 2.68 -1.02 -28.75
N TRP A 5 2.48 0.13 -28.12
CA TRP A 5 2.73 0.32 -26.69
C TRP A 5 1.84 -0.67 -25.96
N LYS A 6 2.43 -1.78 -25.50
CA LYS A 6 1.73 -2.74 -24.66
C LYS A 6 1.21 -1.99 -23.43
N LYS A 7 -0.12 -1.91 -23.30
CA LYS A 7 -0.77 -1.26 -22.16
C LYS A 7 -0.23 -1.88 -20.87
N LEU A 8 0.34 -1.06 -20.00
CA LEU A 8 0.82 -1.51 -18.69
C LEU A 8 -0.34 -2.14 -17.92
N THR A 9 -0.02 -3.11 -17.07
CA THR A 9 -1.00 -3.90 -16.31
C THR A 9 -0.77 -3.67 -14.83
N SER A 10 -1.76 -4.00 -14.00
CA SER A 10 -1.63 -3.90 -12.54
C SER A 10 -0.38 -4.61 -11.99
N LYS A 11 0.07 -5.71 -12.61
CA LYS A 11 1.29 -6.43 -12.23
C LYS A 11 2.55 -5.60 -12.45
N HIS A 12 2.66 -4.90 -13.59
CA HIS A 12 3.80 -4.03 -13.89
C HIS A 12 3.91 -2.87 -12.88
N TYR A 13 2.77 -2.22 -12.59
CA TYR A 13 2.71 -1.15 -11.58
C TYR A 13 3.05 -1.66 -10.18
N SER A 14 2.52 -2.83 -9.79
CA SER A 14 2.79 -3.44 -8.48
C SER A 14 4.26 -3.82 -8.31
N ALA A 15 4.92 -4.32 -9.36
CA ALA A 15 6.35 -4.63 -9.32
C ALA A 15 7.19 -3.37 -9.09
N LEU A 16 6.90 -2.29 -9.82
CA LEU A 16 7.63 -1.03 -9.63
C LEU A 16 7.31 -0.36 -8.28
N LEU A 17 6.07 -0.49 -7.79
CA LEU A 17 5.69 -0.01 -6.46
C LEU A 17 6.45 -0.73 -5.34
N ARG A 18 6.71 -2.04 -5.48
CA ARG A 18 7.60 -2.78 -4.55
C ARG A 18 9.01 -2.22 -4.53
N VAL A 19 9.57 -1.91 -5.71
CA VAL A 19 10.91 -1.29 -5.80
C VAL A 19 10.92 0.06 -5.07
N TYR A 20 9.90 0.89 -5.26
CA TYR A 20 9.80 2.16 -4.54
C TYR A 20 9.60 1.99 -3.03
N GLY A 21 8.84 0.98 -2.60
CA GLY A 21 8.72 0.58 -1.19
C GLY A 21 10.07 0.29 -0.56
N ASN A 22 10.76 -0.71 -1.09
CA ASN A 22 12.04 -1.18 -0.57
C ASN A 22 13.12 -0.08 -0.50
N ASN A 23 13.01 0.96 -1.33
CA ASN A 23 13.93 2.10 -1.38
C ASN A 23 13.37 3.37 -0.72
N LYS A 24 12.27 3.28 0.03
CA LYS A 24 11.62 4.37 0.76
C LYS A 24 11.26 5.58 -0.12
N MET A 25 10.97 5.35 -1.40
CA MET A 25 10.71 6.40 -2.39
C MET A 25 9.21 6.78 -2.43
N VAL A 26 8.68 7.26 -1.32
CA VAL A 26 7.23 7.53 -1.14
C VAL A 26 6.65 8.39 -2.25
N ALA A 27 7.32 9.51 -2.60
CA ALA A 27 6.84 10.43 -3.62
C ALA A 27 6.64 9.74 -4.98
N LYS A 28 7.61 8.90 -5.39
CA LYS A 28 7.53 8.14 -6.65
C LYS A 28 6.44 7.06 -6.60
N GLY A 29 6.28 6.39 -5.45
CA GLY A 29 5.21 5.41 -5.26
C GLY A 29 3.81 6.02 -5.37
N LYS A 30 3.60 7.20 -4.76
CA LYS A 30 2.31 7.92 -4.85
C LYS A 30 2.01 8.37 -6.27
N ASP A 31 3.00 8.94 -6.95
CA ASP A 31 2.88 9.34 -8.36
C ASP A 31 2.58 8.13 -9.26
N LEU A 32 3.23 6.99 -9.02
CA LEU A 32 2.99 5.76 -9.77
C LEU A 32 1.55 5.25 -9.62
N VAL A 33 0.99 5.27 -8.41
CA VAL A 33 -0.41 4.86 -8.19
C VAL A 33 -1.39 5.85 -8.80
N LYS A 34 -1.08 7.16 -8.78
CA LYS A 34 -1.88 8.16 -9.49
C LYS A 34 -1.92 7.84 -10.99
N ARG A 35 -0.77 7.62 -11.62
CA ARG A 35 -0.67 7.21 -13.04
C ARG A 35 -1.41 5.91 -13.35
N MET A 36 -1.38 4.94 -12.44
CA MET A 36 -2.15 3.70 -12.56
C MET A 36 -3.66 3.98 -12.62
N ALA A 37 -4.17 4.82 -11.73
CA ALA A 37 -5.58 5.23 -11.71
C ALA A 37 -5.96 6.04 -12.96
N ASP A 38 -5.13 7.01 -13.36
CA ASP A 38 -5.33 7.85 -14.55
C ASP A 38 -5.34 7.01 -15.84
N SER A 39 -4.62 5.89 -15.85
CA SER A 39 -4.63 4.91 -16.95
C SER A 39 -5.87 4.00 -16.96
N GLY A 40 -6.83 4.22 -16.07
CA GLY A 40 -8.03 3.42 -15.91
C GLY A 40 -7.80 2.04 -15.28
N ILE A 41 -6.64 1.81 -14.66
CA ILE A 41 -6.33 0.53 -14.02
C ILE A 41 -6.82 0.58 -12.57
N ARG A 42 -7.76 -0.30 -12.23
CA ARG A 42 -8.33 -0.40 -10.89
C ARG A 42 -7.24 -0.72 -9.86
N ILE A 43 -7.20 0.08 -8.78
CA ILE A 43 -6.37 -0.18 -7.60
C ILE A 43 -6.96 -1.39 -6.86
N GLY A 44 -6.21 -2.49 -6.83
CA GLY A 44 -6.61 -3.74 -6.18
C GLY A 44 -6.04 -3.89 -4.77
N PRO A 45 -6.40 -4.97 -4.04
CA PRO A 45 -5.94 -5.21 -2.68
C PRO A 45 -4.42 -5.26 -2.56
N LEU A 46 -3.74 -5.86 -3.55
CA LEU A 46 -2.27 -5.89 -3.61
C LEU A 46 -1.66 -4.49 -3.72
N THR A 47 -2.23 -3.61 -4.54
CA THR A 47 -1.72 -2.25 -4.71
C THR A 47 -1.90 -1.44 -3.43
N TRP A 48 -3.03 -1.62 -2.74
CA TRP A 48 -3.25 -1.03 -1.41
C TRP A 48 -2.25 -1.56 -0.37
N ASP A 49 -2.00 -2.87 -0.34
CA ASP A 49 -1.00 -3.47 0.55
C ASP A 49 0.39 -2.86 0.35
N LEU A 50 0.79 -2.70 -0.92
CA LEU A 50 2.08 -2.11 -1.26
C LEU A 50 2.17 -0.63 -0.91
N LEU A 51 1.07 0.13 -1.00
CA LEU A 51 1.02 1.51 -0.53
C LEU A 51 1.15 1.60 1.00
N VAL A 52 0.49 0.72 1.73
CA VAL A 52 0.63 0.65 3.20
C VAL A 52 2.09 0.36 3.56
N ARG A 53 2.70 -0.64 2.94
CA ARG A 53 4.12 -0.99 3.15
C ARG A 53 5.06 0.17 2.85
N LEU A 54 4.87 0.84 1.71
CA LEU A 54 5.67 2.01 1.30
C LEU A 54 5.70 3.09 2.39
N HIS A 55 4.55 3.38 3.02
CA HIS A 55 4.46 4.37 4.08
C HIS A 55 5.08 3.87 5.40
N VAL A 56 4.90 2.58 5.75
CA VAL A 56 5.56 1.99 6.92
C VAL A 56 7.09 2.03 6.78
N GLU A 57 7.62 1.64 5.62
CA GLU A 57 9.07 1.61 5.35
C GLU A 57 9.70 3.00 5.37
N ALA A 58 8.91 4.04 5.07
CA ALA A 58 9.27 5.43 5.19
C ALA A 58 9.12 6.02 6.61
N GLY A 59 8.65 5.23 7.58
CA GLY A 59 8.41 5.67 8.95
C GLY A 59 7.10 6.45 9.15
N GLU A 60 6.25 6.54 8.12
CA GLU A 60 4.98 7.28 8.15
C GLU A 60 3.81 6.38 8.59
N VAL A 61 3.92 5.77 9.78
CA VAL A 61 3.00 4.72 10.26
C VAL A 61 1.54 5.17 10.35
N GLU A 62 1.31 6.38 10.84
CA GLU A 62 -0.04 6.97 10.94
C GLU A 62 -0.69 7.17 9.56
N LYS A 63 0.11 7.56 8.55
CA LYS A 63 -0.37 7.64 7.16
C LYS A 63 -0.65 6.25 6.60
N ALA A 64 0.15 5.25 6.95
CA ALA A 64 -0.10 3.87 6.55
C ALA A 64 -1.44 3.36 7.11
N GLU A 65 -1.78 3.68 8.38
CA GLU A 65 -3.09 3.35 8.98
C GLU A 65 -4.24 4.06 8.24
N SER A 66 -4.06 5.35 7.93
CA SER A 66 -5.05 6.12 7.17
C SER A 66 -5.30 5.54 5.76
N ILE A 67 -4.24 5.08 5.09
CA ILE A 67 -4.33 4.41 3.79
C ILE A 67 -5.03 3.06 3.91
N LEU A 68 -4.73 2.29 4.96
CA LEU A 68 -5.40 1.01 5.23
C LEU A 68 -6.91 1.20 5.48
N GLN A 69 -7.29 2.22 6.25
CA GLN A 69 -8.70 2.59 6.45
C GLN A 69 -9.37 3.00 5.14
N LYS A 70 -8.71 3.82 4.33
CA LYS A 70 -9.20 4.20 3.01
C LYS A 70 -9.36 2.99 2.10
N ALA A 71 -8.42 2.04 2.12
CA ALA A 71 -8.53 0.79 1.38
C ALA A 71 -9.77 -0.01 1.83
N ALA A 72 -10.03 -0.11 3.13
CA ALA A 72 -11.19 -0.80 3.68
C ALA A 72 -12.54 -0.15 3.30
N GLN A 73 -12.57 1.18 3.14
CA GLN A 73 -13.77 1.92 2.77
C GLN A 73 -14.03 1.95 1.25
N GLN A 74 -12.97 2.15 0.46
CA GLN A 74 -13.10 2.36 -0.99
C GLN A 74 -13.11 1.07 -1.79
N SER A 75 -12.47 0.02 -1.29
CA SER A 75 -12.51 -1.26 -1.97
C SER A 75 -13.71 -2.05 -1.45
N GLN A 76 -14.53 -2.58 -2.37
CA GLN A 76 -15.53 -3.62 -2.05
C GLN A 76 -14.87 -4.93 -1.55
N MET A 77 -13.56 -4.91 -1.27
CA MET A 77 -12.74 -6.05 -0.89
C MET A 77 -12.06 -5.74 0.43
N LYS A 78 -11.89 -6.74 1.29
CA LYS A 78 -11.13 -6.53 2.53
C LYS A 78 -9.65 -6.27 2.20
N PRO A 79 -8.97 -5.35 2.91
CA PRO A 79 -7.53 -5.22 2.80
C PRO A 79 -6.82 -6.53 3.15
N MET A 80 -5.60 -6.69 2.66
CA MET A 80 -4.85 -7.92 2.90
C MET A 80 -4.40 -8.01 4.36
N PHE A 81 -4.38 -9.21 4.93
CA PHE A 81 -3.84 -9.49 6.27
C PHE A 81 -2.43 -8.88 6.45
N THR A 82 -1.62 -8.96 5.40
CA THR A 82 -0.27 -8.41 5.34
C THR A 82 -0.21 -6.90 5.58
N SER A 83 -1.26 -6.16 5.24
CA SER A 83 -1.33 -4.71 5.39
C SER A 83 -1.52 -4.32 6.86
N TYR A 84 -2.33 -5.08 7.59
CA TYR A 84 -2.47 -4.89 9.04
C TYR A 84 -1.21 -5.35 9.77
N PHE A 85 -0.68 -6.51 9.40
CA PHE A 85 0.50 -7.11 10.02
C PHE A 85 1.72 -6.17 9.96
N VAL A 86 1.99 -5.54 8.81
CA VAL A 86 3.16 -4.65 8.68
C VAL A 86 3.05 -3.39 9.55
N ILE A 87 1.83 -2.86 9.75
CA ILE A 87 1.60 -1.73 10.67
C ILE A 87 1.78 -2.19 12.13
N MET A 88 1.20 -3.35 12.47
CA MET A 88 1.32 -3.94 13.80
C MET A 88 2.78 -4.21 14.18
N GLU A 89 3.56 -4.83 13.28
CA GLU A 89 5.00 -5.05 13.49
C GLU A 89 5.76 -3.74 13.70
N GLN A 90 5.38 -2.69 12.98
CA GLN A 90 6.05 -1.40 13.13
C GLN A 90 5.75 -0.74 14.47
N TYR A 91 4.50 -0.79 14.96
CA TYR A 91 4.17 -0.35 16.32
C TYR A 91 4.90 -1.18 17.37
N ALA A 92 4.95 -2.51 17.19
CA ALA A 92 5.70 -3.40 18.08
C ALA A 92 7.20 -3.03 18.15
N LYS A 93 7.83 -2.73 17.01
CA LYS A 93 9.23 -2.26 16.95
C LYS A 93 9.46 -0.93 17.68
N GLN A 94 8.43 -0.09 17.76
CA GLN A 94 8.47 1.19 18.48
C GLN A 94 8.14 1.04 19.98
N GLY A 95 7.76 -0.16 20.44
CA GLY A 95 7.30 -0.38 21.81
C GLY A 95 5.87 0.11 22.07
N ASP A 96 5.11 0.46 21.03
CA ASP A 96 3.72 0.91 21.13
C ASP A 96 2.78 -0.30 21.18
N ILE A 97 2.64 -0.85 22.39
CA ILE A 97 1.81 -2.02 22.68
C ILE A 97 0.33 -1.73 22.35
N HIS A 98 -0.17 -0.55 22.73
CA HIS A 98 -1.57 -0.19 22.57
C HIS A 98 -2.00 -0.19 21.10
N ASN A 99 -1.23 0.47 20.23
CA ASN A 99 -1.57 0.51 18.81
C ASN A 99 -1.33 -0.83 18.09
N SER A 100 -0.38 -1.64 18.58
CA SER A 100 -0.20 -3.02 18.11
C SER A 100 -1.44 -3.88 18.38
N GLU A 101 -1.95 -3.89 19.62
CA GLU A 101 -3.17 -4.62 19.99
C GLU A 101 -4.40 -4.11 19.23
N LYS A 102 -4.52 -2.78 19.08
CA LYS A 102 -5.57 -2.15 18.27
C LYS A 102 -5.54 -2.67 16.83
N MET A 103 -4.37 -2.86 16.22
CA MET A 103 -4.28 -3.43 14.87
C MET A 103 -4.68 -4.90 14.84
N PHE A 104 -4.25 -5.70 15.83
CA PHE A 104 -4.67 -7.09 15.95
C PHE A 104 -6.20 -7.23 16.02
N HIS A 105 -6.87 -6.38 16.78
CA HIS A 105 -8.34 -6.37 16.86
C HIS A 105 -9.02 -5.97 15.55
N LYS A 106 -8.42 -5.09 14.74
CA LYS A 106 -8.95 -4.73 13.42
C LYS A 106 -8.79 -5.83 12.37
N MET A 107 -7.91 -6.80 12.61
CA MET A 107 -7.72 -7.95 11.71
C MET A 107 -8.79 -9.03 11.88
N ARG A 108 -9.44 -9.05 13.04
CA ARG A 108 -10.49 -10.00 13.41
C ARG A 108 -11.85 -9.58 12.84
#